data_AF-A0A914KW55-F1
#
_entry.id   AF-A0A914KW55-F1
#
_cell.length_a   1.000
_cell.length_b   1.000
_cell.length_c   1.000
_cell.angle_alpha   90.00
_cell.angle_beta   90.00
_cell.angle_gamma   90.00
#
_symmetry.space_group_name_H-M   'P 1'
#
loop_
_entity.id
_entity.type
_entity.pdbx_description
1 polymer ?
#
loop_
_entity_poly.entity_id
_entity_poly.type
_entity_poly.pdbx_seq_one_letter_code
_entity_poly.pdbx_strand_id
1 'polypeptide(L)' 'MFSEKSLISLLEHRFSEQKYLASTERALLASQLKIRDGQVKTWFQNRRTKWRRKIDEEESKKKSERK' A
#
# COMPACT_ATOMS: atom_id res chain seq x y z
N MET A 1 16.40 18.13 5.71
CA MET A 1 14.98 17.98 5.32
C MET A 1 14.63 16.50 5.34
N PHE A 2 13.77 16.07 6.26
CA PHE A 2 13.38 14.66 6.37
C PHE A 2 12.56 14.28 5.13
N SER A 3 13.12 13.35 4.36
CA SER A 3 12.79 13.04 2.98
C SER A 3 11.44 12.32 2.86
N GLU A 4 10.52 12.87 2.08
CA GLU A 4 9.23 12.28 1.73
C GLU A 4 9.36 10.82 1.21
N LYS A 5 10.53 10.47 0.67
CA LYS A 5 10.87 9.10 0.24
C LYS A 5 10.91 8.09 1.40
N SER A 6 11.30 8.48 2.62
CA SER A 6 11.39 7.52 3.74
C SER A 6 10.01 7.09 4.23
N LEU A 7 9.04 8.03 4.25
CA LEU A 7 7.66 7.75 4.61
C LEU A 7 7.02 6.74 3.66
N ILE A 8 7.14 6.99 2.35
CA ILE A 8 6.62 6.09 1.33
C ILE A 8 7.30 4.73 1.43
N SER A 9 8.62 4.68 1.64
CA SER A 9 9.35 3.40 1.76
C SER A 9 8.87 2.57 2.95
N LEU A 10 8.58 3.18 4.09
CA LEU A 10 8.09 2.46 5.27
C LEU A 10 6.64 1.97 5.06
N LEU A 11 5.79 2.79 4.42
CA LEU A 11 4.43 2.40 4.05
C LEU A 11 4.43 1.24 3.04
N GLU A 12 5.31 1.29 2.03
CA GLU A 12 5.51 0.20 1.06
C GLU A 12 6.02 -1.07 1.73
N HIS A 13 6.99 -0.96 2.65
CA HIS A 13 7.49 -2.09 3.43
C HIS A 13 6.37 -2.75 4.23
N ARG A 14 5.61 -1.98 5.02
CA ARG A 14 4.47 -2.53 5.75
C ARG A 14 3.39 -3.09 4.86
N PHE A 15 3.11 -2.47 3.71
CA PHE A 15 2.16 -3.01 2.76
C PHE A 15 2.62 -4.34 2.17
N SER A 16 3.92 -4.52 1.94
CA SER A 16 4.50 -5.78 1.46
C SER A 16 4.23 -6.93 2.43
N GLU A 17 4.35 -6.68 3.72
CA GLU A 17 4.06 -7.68 4.76
C GLU A 17 2.55 -7.88 4.93
N GLN A 18 1.77 -6.79 4.98
CA GLN A 18 0.34 -6.85 5.29
C GLN A 18 -0.47 -5.88 4.42
N LYS A 19 -1.34 -6.44 3.57
CA LYS A 19 -2.15 -5.67 2.61
C LYS A 19 -3.35 -4.96 3.28
N TYR A 20 -3.73 -5.38 4.48
CA TYR A 20 -4.88 -4.90 5.24
C TYR A 20 -4.51 -4.72 6.71
N LEU A 21 -4.45 -3.47 7.17
CA LEU A 21 -4.20 -3.15 8.58
C LEU A 21 -5.51 -3.06 9.35
N ALA A 22 -5.53 -3.65 10.56
CA ALA A 22 -6.56 -3.40 11.54
C ALA A 22 -6.50 -1.94 12.05
N SER A 23 -7.58 -1.48 12.68
CA SER A 23 -7.67 -0.11 13.22
C SER A 23 -6.53 0.22 14.19
N THR A 24 -6.18 -0.72 15.07
CA THR A 24 -5.09 -0.57 16.04
C THR A 24 -3.72 -0.46 15.36
N GLU A 25 -3.45 -1.33 14.38
CA GLU A 25 -2.17 -1.33 13.65
C GLU A 25 -1.99 -0.06 12.81
N ARG A 26 -3.09 0.44 12.24
CA ARG A 26 -3.08 1.70 11.50
C ARG A 26 -2.73 2.88 12.38
N ALA A 27 -3.32 2.95 13.58
CA ALA A 27 -3.02 3.98 14.57
C ALA A 27 -1.55 3.93 15.03
N LEU A 28 -1.00 2.72 15.24
CA LEU A 28 0.41 2.52 15.58
C LEU A 28 1.32 3.01 14.44
N LEU A 29 1.04 2.63 13.20
CA LEU A 29 1.83 3.05 12.04
C LEU A 29 1.76 4.56 11.81
N ALA A 30 0.59 5.17 12.01
CA ALA A 30 0.39 6.61 11.96
C ALA A 30 1.25 7.33 13.02
N SER A 31 1.28 6.80 14.25
CA SER A 31 2.12 7.33 15.33
C SER A 31 3.61 7.19 15.03
N GLN A 32 4.05 6.06 14.48
CA GLN A 32 5.46 5.83 14.11
C GLN A 32 5.91 6.78 13.00
N LEU A 33 5.05 7.00 12.01
CA LEU A 33 5.31 7.88 10.87
C LEU A 33 5.03 9.35 11.14
N LYS A 34 4.48 9.68 12.31
CA LYS A 34 4.02 11.04 12.69
C LYS A 34 3.06 11.64 11.65
N ILE A 35 2.18 10.82 11.09
CA ILE A 35 1.11 11.22 10.16
C ILE A 35 -0.26 10.87 10.72
N ARG A 36 -1.33 11.33 10.09
CA ARG A 36 -2.70 11.03 10.53
C ARG A 36 -3.12 9.61 10.14
N ASP A 37 -3.93 8.95 10.98
CA ASP A 37 -4.57 7.65 10.66
C ASP A 37 -5.29 7.70 9.30
N GLY A 38 -5.98 8.81 9.02
CA GLY A 38 -6.63 9.05 7.74
C GLY A 38 -5.68 9.01 6.54
N GLN A 39 -4.44 9.52 6.68
CA GLN A 39 -3.45 9.47 5.61
C GLN A 39 -2.96 8.03 5.37
N VAL A 40 -2.70 7.28 6.45
CA VAL A 40 -2.37 5.85 6.34
C VAL A 40 -3.53 5.10 5.68
N LYS A 41 -4.78 5.34 6.10
CA LYS A 41 -5.98 4.72 5.54
C LYS A 41 -6.10 4.96 4.04
N THR A 42 -6.02 6.24 3.63
CA THR A 42 -6.12 6.63 2.22
C THR A 42 -4.99 6.04 1.40
N TRP A 43 -3.76 6.05 1.92
CA TRP A 43 -2.61 5.46 1.24
C TRP A 43 -2.80 3.94 1.04
N PHE A 44 -3.21 3.20 2.07
CA PHE A 44 -3.46 1.76 1.97
C PHE A 44 -4.62 1.44 1.01
N GLN A 45 -5.68 2.25 1.00
CA GLN A 45 -6.77 2.11 0.03
C GLN A 45 -6.29 2.31 -1.41
N ASN A 46 -5.57 3.39 -1.67
CA ASN A 46 -5.02 3.67 -3.00
C ASN A 46 -4.03 2.59 -3.44
N ARG A 47 -3.18 2.11 -2.51
CA ARG A 47 -2.19 1.08 -2.79
C ARG A 47 -2.83 -0.26 -3.17
N ARG A 48 -3.90 -0.67 -2.47
CA ARG A 48 -4.68 -1.87 -2.83
C ARG A 48 -5.35 -1.76 -4.19
N THR A 49 -5.89 -0.59 -4.53
CA THR A 49 -6.48 -0.37 -5.86
C THR A 49 -5.44 -0.54 -6.96
N LYS A 50 -4.25 0.03 -6.79
CA LYS A 50 -3.14 -0.14 -7.75
C LYS A 50 -2.67 -1.60 -7.84
N TRP A 51 -2.60 -2.30 -6.72
CA TRP A 51 -2.22 -3.72 -6.68
C TRP A 51 -3.23 -4.61 -7.41
N ARG A 52 -4.53 -4.41 -7.19
CA ARG A 52 -5.58 -5.17 -7.90
C ARG A 52 -5.55 -4.95 -9.41
N ARG A 53 -5.38 -3.70 -9.86
CA ARG A 53 -5.25 -3.38 -11.30
C ARG A 53 -4.07 -4.13 -11.92
N LYS A 54 -2.92 -4.13 -11.24
CA LYS A 54 -1.75 -4.85 -11.72
C LYS A 54 -2.01 -6.35 -11.87
N ILE A 55 -2.72 -6.98 -10.93
CA ILE A 55 -3.07 -8.40 -11.03
C ILE A 55 -4.00 -8.65 -12.22
N ASP A 56 -5.04 -7.82 -12.38
CA ASP A 56 -6.01 -7.93 -13.48
C ASP A 56 -5.36 -7.76 -14.86
N GLU A 57 -4.43 -6.81 -14.97
CA GLU A 57 -3.61 -6.59 -16.17
C GLU A 57 -2.71 -7.80 -16.47
N GLU A 58 -2.02 -8.34 -15.46
CA GLU A 58 -1.13 -9.50 -15.61
C GLU A 58 -1.90 -10.77 -16.00
N GLU A 59 -3.09 -10.99 -15.45
CA GLU A 59 -3.95 -12.13 -15.80
C GLU A 59 -4.50 -11.99 -17.23
N SER A 60 -4.84 -10.78 -17.65
CA SER A 60 -5.26 -10.49 -19.03
C SER A 60 -4.13 -10.74 -20.04
N LYS A 61 -2.90 -10.36 -19.69
CA LYS A 61 -1.70 -10.56 -20.54
C LYS A 61 -1.33 -12.02 -20.71
N LYS A 62 -1.33 -12.80 -19.61
CA LYS A 62 -1.10 -14.26 -19.66
C LYS A 62 -2.12 -14.98 -20.53
N LYS A 63 -3.36 -14.49 -20.59
CA LYS A 63 -4.40 -15.08 -21.44
C LYS A 63 -4.18 -14.79 -22.93
N SER A 64 -3.59 -13.64 -23.27
CA SER A 64 -3.21 -13.32 -24.66
C SER A 64 -1.97 -14.08 -25.13
N GLU A 65 -1.00 -14.35 -24.26
CA GLU A 65 0.24 -15.08 -24.64
C GLU A 65 0.04 -16.59 -24.76
N ARG A 66 -1.00 -17.14 -24.13
CA ARG A 66 -1.35 -18.57 -24.23
C ARG A 66 -2.26 -18.91 -25.41
N LYS A 67 -2.68 -17.91 -26.20
CA LYS A 67 -3.59 -18.05 -27.35
C LYS A 67 -2.82 -17.85 -28.64
#